data_AF-A0A956BD10-F1
#
_entry.id   AF-A0A956BD10-F1
#
_cell.length_a   1.000
_cell.length_b   1.000
_cell.length_c   1.000
_cell.angle_alpha   90.00
_cell.angle_beta   90.00
_cell.angle_gamma   90.00
#
_symmetry.space_group_name_H-M   'P 1'
#
loop_
_entity.id
_entity.type
_entity.pdbx_description
1 polymer ?
#
loop_
_entity_poly.entity_id
_entity_poly.type
_entity_poly.pdbx_seq_one_letter_code
_entity_poly.pdbx_strand_id
1 'polypeptide(L)'
;MDIHAGLVDQRVQQIRADHRAVLVGDDAKLQNDEPKLTSRAFTALCVSTLLDLPLDEACGKLTDASHDLAIDALHVEGLRDGEFGVVLFQAKYRQKFDGASSFPANDVVKVLQTVATLFDPNKRYDERTPLAARVEEIRSLIREGFLPTVRVVLCNNGQPWTGDAQAHIDAAGLPDDQVTFEHLGPARIVSLLRAPKPVDDTLRLKGKALVEDFDFRRVLVGKMAVAEVAGLFERHGERLLERNIRRYLGLGSNRVNQAIARTLRDPRQRGDFYFFNNGITLTCAKFRHNALQGDDHQVRVEDLQVINGGQTCVTIQRVLAGLDPADFDRAFVIVRLYELEDDDHEIVRAITYATNSQNPVDLRDLRSNDEVQQQLAMGLQALGYTYQRKRSAPGG
;
A
#
# COMPACT_ATOMS: atom_id res chain seq x y z
N MET A 1 2.20 -26.89 15.37
CA MET A 1 1.73 -26.57 14.02
C MET A 1 1.92 -25.08 13.84
N ASP A 2 2.78 -24.67 12.91
CA ASP A 2 3.02 -23.25 12.62
C ASP A 2 1.76 -22.65 11.99
N ILE A 3 1.16 -21.67 12.67
CA ILE A 3 -0.07 -20.98 12.24
C ILE A 3 0.15 -20.32 10.87
N HIS A 4 1.35 -19.78 10.62
CA HIS A 4 1.68 -19.14 9.35
C HIS A 4 1.73 -20.16 8.22
N ALA A 5 2.32 -21.32 8.45
CA ALA A 5 2.36 -22.40 7.46
C ALA A 5 0.94 -22.91 7.11
N GLY A 6 0.06 -23.01 8.10
CA GLY A 6 -1.35 -23.37 7.88
C GLY A 6 -2.13 -22.33 7.06
N LEU A 7 -1.92 -21.03 7.31
CA LEU A 7 -2.52 -19.95 6.51
C LEU A 7 -2.01 -19.96 5.06
N VAL A 8 -0.71 -20.20 4.87
CA VAL A 8 -0.11 -20.33 3.55
C VAL A 8 -0.70 -21.53 2.81
N ASP A 9 -0.82 -22.70 3.45
CA ASP A 9 -1.47 -23.87 2.82
C ASP A 9 -2.90 -23.58 2.40
N GLN A 10 -3.73 -23.01 3.29
CA GLN A 10 -5.10 -22.61 2.94
C GLN A 10 -5.14 -21.72 1.70
N ARG A 11 -4.23 -20.74 1.62
CA ARG A 11 -4.13 -19.85 0.46
C ARG A 11 -3.70 -20.58 -0.80
N VAL A 12 -2.74 -21.50 -0.71
CA VAL A 12 -2.31 -22.36 -1.83
C VAL A 12 -3.46 -23.23 -2.33
N GLN A 13 -4.21 -23.86 -1.43
CA GLN A 13 -5.39 -24.66 -1.80
C GLN A 13 -6.44 -23.81 -2.53
N GLN A 14 -6.68 -22.58 -2.04
CA GLN A 14 -7.60 -21.64 -2.69
C GLN A 14 -7.12 -21.25 -4.09
N ILE A 15 -5.84 -20.86 -4.24
CA ILE A 15 -5.27 -20.49 -5.55
C ILE A 15 -5.39 -21.66 -6.53
N ARG A 16 -5.11 -22.88 -6.07
CA ARG A 16 -5.25 -24.09 -6.90
C ARG A 16 -6.68 -24.31 -7.37
N ALA A 17 -7.68 -23.98 -6.55
CA ALA A 17 -9.10 -24.10 -6.91
C ALA A 17 -9.55 -22.98 -7.86
N ASP A 18 -9.25 -21.73 -7.51
CA ASP A 18 -9.77 -20.53 -8.19
C ASP A 18 -9.04 -20.26 -9.52
N HIS A 19 -7.73 -20.55 -9.59
CA HIS A 19 -6.88 -20.26 -10.76
C HIS A 19 -6.39 -21.53 -11.48
N ARG A 20 -7.12 -22.66 -11.35
CA ARG A 20 -6.70 -23.95 -11.91
C ARG A 20 -6.36 -23.88 -13.41
N ALA A 21 -7.19 -23.22 -14.20
CA ALA A 21 -6.98 -23.12 -15.65
C ALA A 21 -5.65 -22.41 -15.99
N VAL A 22 -5.33 -21.34 -15.27
CA VAL A 22 -4.08 -20.57 -15.46
C VAL A 22 -2.87 -21.37 -15.00
N LEU A 23 -2.99 -22.14 -13.91
CA LEU A 23 -1.91 -23.00 -13.41
C LEU A 23 -1.60 -24.17 -14.34
N VAL A 24 -2.62 -24.72 -15.01
CA VAL A 24 -2.46 -25.78 -16.03
C VAL A 24 -1.81 -25.19 -17.30
N GLY A 25 -2.23 -24.00 -17.72
CA GLY A 25 -1.76 -23.38 -18.95
C GLY A 25 -2.00 -24.30 -20.15
N ASP A 26 -0.99 -24.42 -21.02
CA ASP A 26 -1.06 -25.26 -22.22
C ASP A 26 -0.64 -26.72 -21.99
N ASP A 27 -0.13 -27.08 -20.79
CA ASP A 27 0.28 -28.45 -20.50
C ASP A 27 -0.90 -29.29 -19.98
N ALA A 28 -1.63 -29.89 -20.92
CA ALA A 28 -2.75 -30.79 -20.64
C ALA A 28 -2.40 -31.96 -19.69
N LYS A 29 -1.12 -32.33 -19.54
CA LYS A 29 -0.71 -33.38 -18.60
C LYS A 29 -0.82 -32.94 -17.14
N LEU A 30 -0.75 -31.63 -16.87
CA LEU A 30 -0.92 -31.07 -15.53
C LEU A 30 -2.37 -31.10 -15.05
N GLN A 31 -3.33 -31.31 -15.95
CA GLN A 31 -4.76 -31.24 -15.63
C GLN A 31 -5.17 -32.20 -14.50
N ASN A 32 -4.45 -33.32 -14.31
CA ASN A 32 -4.72 -34.32 -13.28
C ASN A 32 -3.57 -34.50 -12.27
N ASP A 33 -2.51 -33.69 -12.33
CA ASP A 33 -1.35 -33.78 -11.42
C ASP A 33 -1.50 -32.83 -10.23
N GLU A 34 -2.31 -33.24 -9.25
CA GLU A 34 -2.58 -32.44 -8.05
C GLU A 34 -1.31 -32.04 -7.26
N PRO A 35 -0.31 -32.91 -7.04
CA PRO A 35 0.94 -32.51 -6.40
C PRO A 35 1.69 -31.41 -7.15
N LYS A 36 1.78 -31.51 -8.49
CA LYS A 36 2.49 -30.51 -9.31
C LYS A 36 1.70 -29.20 -9.39
N LEU A 37 0.37 -29.25 -9.49
CA LEU A 37 -0.49 -28.06 -9.41
C LEU A 37 -0.38 -27.34 -8.05
N THR A 38 -0.27 -28.10 -6.97
CA THR A 38 -0.06 -27.52 -5.62
C THR A 38 1.28 -26.80 -5.52
N SER A 39 2.33 -27.40 -6.10
CA SER A 39 3.66 -26.80 -6.14
C SER A 39 3.66 -25.51 -6.98
N ARG A 40 3.03 -25.52 -8.17
CA ARG A 40 2.86 -24.33 -9.01
C ARG A 40 2.05 -23.23 -8.32
N ALA A 41 0.97 -23.59 -7.63
CA ALA A 41 0.16 -22.64 -6.85
C ALA A 41 0.98 -21.99 -5.73
N PHE A 42 1.86 -22.75 -5.05
CA PHE A 42 2.76 -22.21 -4.05
C PHE A 42 3.80 -21.27 -4.67
N THR A 43 4.41 -21.62 -5.81
CA THR A 43 5.34 -20.72 -6.51
C THR A 43 4.63 -19.45 -6.96
N ALA A 44 3.42 -19.55 -7.54
CA ALA A 44 2.62 -18.40 -7.95
C ALA A 44 2.30 -17.48 -6.77
N LEU A 45 1.96 -18.04 -5.61
CA LEU A 45 1.75 -17.28 -4.38
C LEU A 45 3.02 -16.52 -3.97
N CYS A 46 4.18 -17.18 -4.00
CA CYS A 46 5.46 -16.56 -3.64
C CYS A 46 5.81 -15.40 -4.58
N VAL A 47 5.70 -15.62 -5.89
CA VAL A 47 5.95 -14.60 -6.93
C VAL A 47 4.98 -13.43 -6.78
N SER A 48 3.68 -13.71 -6.72
CA SER A 48 2.62 -12.70 -6.56
C SER A 48 2.82 -11.87 -5.29
N THR A 49 3.16 -12.50 -4.18
CA THR A 49 3.31 -11.83 -2.88
C THR A 49 4.58 -10.99 -2.82
N LEU A 50 5.70 -11.48 -3.36
CA LEU A 50 6.97 -10.76 -3.27
C LEU A 50 7.07 -9.61 -4.29
N LEU A 51 6.55 -9.82 -5.50
CA LEU A 51 6.61 -8.83 -6.59
C LEU A 51 5.37 -7.92 -6.66
N ASP A 52 4.41 -8.10 -5.75
CA ASP A 52 3.10 -7.44 -5.75
C ASP A 52 2.35 -7.53 -7.10
N LEU A 53 2.45 -8.69 -7.76
CA LEU A 53 1.82 -8.92 -9.06
C LEU A 53 0.45 -9.59 -8.90
N PRO A 54 -0.52 -9.33 -9.80
CA PRO A 54 -1.72 -10.14 -9.92
C PRO A 54 -1.38 -11.62 -10.11
N LEU A 55 -2.18 -12.52 -9.54
CA LEU A 55 -1.89 -13.96 -9.58
C LEU A 55 -1.75 -14.51 -10.99
N ASP A 56 -2.55 -14.01 -11.94
CA ASP A 56 -2.48 -14.46 -13.33
C ASP A 56 -1.16 -14.03 -13.99
N GLU A 57 -0.67 -12.83 -13.68
CA GLU A 57 0.64 -12.36 -14.15
C GLU A 57 1.77 -13.16 -13.49
N ALA A 58 1.67 -13.43 -12.19
CA ALA A 58 2.62 -14.27 -11.47
C ALA A 58 2.69 -15.69 -12.04
N CYS A 59 1.55 -16.28 -12.42
CA CYS A 59 1.50 -17.58 -13.10
C CYS A 59 2.23 -17.56 -14.44
N GLY A 60 2.17 -16.45 -15.18
CA GLY A 60 2.92 -16.25 -16.42
C GLY A 60 4.44 -16.14 -16.25
N LYS A 61 4.95 -16.01 -15.01
CA LYS A 61 6.39 -16.02 -14.72
C LYS A 61 6.92 -17.40 -14.33
N LEU A 62 6.04 -18.39 -14.17
CA LEU A 62 6.41 -19.75 -13.76
C LEU A 62 7.16 -20.48 -14.86
N THR A 63 8.04 -21.38 -14.44
CA THR A 63 8.87 -22.23 -15.31
C THR A 63 8.52 -23.70 -15.08
N ASP A 64 8.76 -24.55 -16.07
CA ASP A 64 8.59 -25.99 -15.96
C ASP A 64 9.85 -26.65 -15.38
N ALA A 65 9.76 -26.97 -14.08
CA ALA A 65 10.81 -27.56 -13.25
C ALA A 65 11.51 -28.84 -13.78
N SER A 66 10.99 -29.47 -14.84
CA SER A 66 11.58 -30.69 -15.43
C SER A 66 12.70 -30.39 -16.44
N HIS A 67 12.63 -29.25 -17.14
CA HIS A 67 13.55 -28.88 -18.22
C HIS A 67 14.26 -27.54 -17.97
N ASP A 68 13.78 -26.79 -16.99
CA ASP A 68 14.29 -25.46 -16.71
C ASP A 68 15.44 -25.53 -15.71
N LEU A 69 16.33 -24.54 -15.77
CA LEU A 69 17.60 -24.46 -15.04
C LEU A 69 17.41 -24.44 -13.51
N ALA A 70 16.81 -25.48 -12.92
CA ALA A 70 16.50 -25.63 -11.50
C ALA A 70 15.89 -24.39 -10.82
N ILE A 71 15.10 -23.61 -11.57
CA ILE A 71 14.30 -22.49 -11.08
C ILE A 71 12.84 -22.75 -11.42
N ASP A 72 11.93 -22.24 -10.59
CA ASP A 72 10.48 -22.40 -10.71
C ASP A 72 9.76 -21.12 -11.17
N ALA A 73 10.42 -19.96 -11.10
CA ALA A 73 9.98 -18.72 -11.75
C ALA A 73 11.13 -17.76 -12.02
N LEU A 74 10.95 -16.87 -13.01
CA LEU A 74 11.92 -15.84 -13.38
C LEU A 74 11.21 -14.52 -13.72
N HIS A 75 11.70 -13.42 -13.16
CA HIS A 75 11.25 -12.06 -13.46
C HIS A 75 12.44 -11.17 -13.82
N VAL A 76 12.33 -10.42 -14.91
CA VAL A 76 13.31 -9.40 -15.31
C VAL A 76 12.65 -8.04 -15.08
N GLU A 77 13.29 -7.21 -14.26
CA GLU A 77 12.88 -5.84 -14.00
C GLU A 77 13.36 -4.91 -15.12
N GLY A 78 12.73 -3.74 -15.24
CA GLY A 78 13.10 -2.76 -16.26
C GLY A 78 14.49 -2.14 -16.01
N LEU A 79 15.13 -1.67 -17.09
CA LEU A 79 16.42 -0.99 -17.01
C LEU A 79 16.32 0.32 -16.23
N ARG A 80 17.29 0.56 -15.34
CA ARG A 80 17.45 1.80 -14.58
C ARG A 80 18.93 2.11 -14.43
N ASP A 81 19.35 3.30 -14.86
CA ASP A 81 20.71 3.82 -14.66
C ASP A 81 21.87 2.88 -15.07
N GLY A 82 21.68 2.10 -16.15
CA GLY A 82 22.70 1.16 -16.64
C GLY A 82 22.65 -0.23 -15.98
N GLU A 83 21.71 -0.45 -15.07
CA GLU A 83 21.47 -1.70 -14.37
C GLU A 83 20.11 -2.30 -14.75
N PHE A 84 19.96 -3.61 -14.57
CA PHE A 84 18.68 -4.29 -14.68
C PHE A 84 18.54 -5.37 -13.61
N GLY A 85 17.36 -5.45 -13.00
CA GLY A 85 17.07 -6.45 -11.96
C GLY A 85 16.63 -7.78 -12.55
N VAL A 86 17.04 -8.89 -11.92
CA VAL A 86 16.52 -10.23 -12.20
C VAL A 86 16.19 -10.92 -10.89
N VAL A 87 14.94 -11.37 -10.76
CA VAL A 87 14.47 -12.13 -9.59
C VAL A 87 14.24 -13.59 -10.00
N LEU A 88 14.99 -14.49 -9.38
CA LEU A 88 14.92 -15.93 -9.59
C LEU A 88 14.24 -16.59 -8.40
N PHE A 89 13.24 -17.43 -8.64
CA PHE A 89 12.54 -18.16 -7.59
C PHE A 89 12.84 -19.66 -7.69
N GLN A 90 13.13 -20.27 -6.56
CA GLN A 90 13.10 -21.73 -6.40
C GLN A 90 12.22 -22.07 -5.20
N ALA A 91 11.17 -22.85 -5.44
CA ALA A 91 10.11 -23.11 -4.49
C ALA A 91 10.02 -24.60 -4.11
N LYS A 92 9.96 -24.88 -2.81
CA LYS A 92 9.77 -26.23 -2.26
C LYS A 92 8.56 -26.25 -1.35
N TYR A 93 7.47 -26.81 -1.85
CA TYR A 93 6.27 -27.05 -1.07
C TYR A 93 6.31 -28.42 -0.39
N ARG A 94 6.14 -28.47 0.94
CA ARG A 94 6.00 -29.73 1.68
C ARG A 94 4.59 -29.89 2.23
N GLN A 95 3.98 -31.05 2.01
CA GLN A 95 2.63 -31.34 2.52
C GLN A 95 2.59 -31.63 4.04
N LYS A 96 3.75 -31.89 4.66
CA LYS A 96 3.87 -32.13 6.10
C LYS A 96 4.38 -30.86 6.80
N PHE A 97 3.52 -30.22 7.59
CA PHE A 97 3.84 -29.00 8.34
C PHE A 97 4.48 -29.31 9.70
N ASP A 98 5.59 -30.05 9.67
CA ASP A 98 6.36 -30.37 10.89
C ASP A 98 7.19 -29.19 11.42
N GLY A 99 7.38 -28.14 10.60
CA GLY A 99 8.08 -26.91 10.97
C GLY A 99 9.59 -27.06 11.15
N ALA A 100 10.14 -28.28 10.96
CA ALA A 100 11.55 -28.60 11.15
C ALA A 100 12.31 -28.72 9.82
N SER A 101 11.57 -28.74 8.71
CA SER A 101 12.14 -28.90 7.37
C SER A 101 12.79 -27.62 6.85
N SER A 102 14.12 -27.61 6.72
CA SER A 102 14.88 -26.55 6.04
C SER A 102 14.81 -26.64 4.51
N PHE A 103 15.13 -25.54 3.83
CA PHE A 103 15.33 -25.53 2.38
C PHE A 103 16.51 -26.44 1.99
N PRO A 104 16.39 -27.35 1.01
CA PRO A 104 17.42 -28.37 0.76
C PRO A 104 18.71 -27.79 0.15
N ALA A 105 19.87 -28.16 0.71
CA ALA A 105 21.17 -27.68 0.22
C ALA A 105 21.47 -28.06 -1.23
N ASN A 106 21.06 -29.26 -1.66
CA ASN A 106 21.20 -29.69 -3.05
C ASN A 106 20.47 -28.76 -4.05
N ASP A 107 19.34 -28.18 -3.66
CA ASP A 107 18.62 -27.24 -4.51
C ASP A 107 19.30 -25.87 -4.53
N VAL A 108 19.92 -25.43 -3.43
CA VAL A 108 20.77 -24.23 -3.40
C VAL A 108 21.93 -24.35 -4.38
N VAL A 109 22.63 -25.48 -4.37
CA VAL A 109 23.74 -25.75 -5.30
C VAL A 109 23.29 -25.69 -6.76
N LYS A 110 22.11 -26.24 -7.08
CA LYS A 110 21.56 -26.16 -8.44
C LYS A 110 21.26 -24.72 -8.86
N VAL A 111 20.67 -23.92 -7.96
CA VAL A 111 20.39 -22.50 -8.23
C VAL A 111 21.69 -21.70 -8.43
N LEU A 112 22.75 -21.99 -7.66
CA LEU A 112 24.07 -21.40 -7.88
C LEU A 112 24.62 -21.72 -9.28
N GLN A 113 24.47 -22.97 -9.74
CA GLN A 113 24.86 -23.36 -11.10
C GLN A 113 24.05 -22.59 -12.16
N THR A 114 22.78 -22.33 -11.88
CA THR A 114 21.89 -21.55 -12.74
C THR A 114 22.32 -20.10 -12.83
N VAL A 115 22.57 -19.44 -11.70
CA VAL A 115 23.10 -18.06 -11.68
C VAL A 115 24.38 -17.98 -12.50
N ALA A 116 25.33 -18.89 -12.24
CA ALA A 116 26.58 -18.95 -13.00
C ALA A 116 26.39 -19.22 -14.49
N THR A 117 25.25 -19.78 -14.92
CA THR A 117 24.94 -20.07 -16.33
C THR A 117 24.18 -18.94 -17.00
N LEU A 118 23.19 -18.36 -16.32
CA LEU A 118 22.30 -17.34 -16.86
C LEU A 118 23.07 -16.05 -17.19
N PHE A 119 23.96 -15.64 -16.28
CA PHE A 119 24.66 -14.35 -16.33
C PHE A 119 26.06 -14.42 -16.95
N ASP A 120 26.46 -15.57 -17.50
CA ASP A 120 27.66 -15.70 -18.34
C ASP A 120 27.22 -15.90 -19.80
N PRO A 121 27.33 -14.89 -20.68
CA PRO A 121 26.96 -15.00 -22.09
C PRO A 121 27.70 -16.10 -22.85
N ASN A 122 28.88 -16.51 -22.38
CA ASN A 122 29.71 -17.52 -23.05
C ASN A 122 29.43 -18.95 -22.57
N LYS A 123 28.73 -19.11 -21.44
CA LYS A 123 28.47 -20.43 -20.88
C LYS A 123 27.37 -21.13 -21.66
N ARG A 124 27.58 -22.42 -21.96
CA ARG A 124 26.58 -23.22 -22.69
C ARG A 124 25.47 -23.68 -21.76
N TYR A 125 24.25 -23.70 -22.28
CA TYR A 125 23.07 -24.30 -21.65
C TYR A 125 22.24 -25.03 -22.72
N ASP A 126 21.25 -25.82 -22.30
CA ASP A 126 20.34 -26.47 -23.25
C ASP A 126 19.33 -25.44 -23.79
N GLU A 127 19.57 -24.94 -25.01
CA GLU A 127 18.71 -23.96 -25.71
C GLU A 127 17.31 -24.51 -26.06
N ARG A 128 17.03 -25.80 -25.82
CA ARG A 128 15.70 -26.40 -26.01
C ARG A 128 14.76 -26.15 -24.83
N THR A 129 15.27 -25.56 -23.74
CA THR A 129 14.43 -25.13 -22.61
C THR A 129 13.40 -24.08 -23.04
N PRO A 130 12.16 -24.15 -22.54
CA PRO A 130 11.18 -23.06 -22.64
C PRO A 130 11.73 -21.69 -22.21
N LEU A 131 12.76 -21.65 -21.36
CA LEU A 131 13.41 -20.43 -20.90
C LEU A 131 14.36 -19.78 -21.91
N ALA A 132 14.68 -20.41 -23.04
CA ALA A 132 15.75 -19.94 -23.92
C ALA A 132 15.60 -18.48 -24.36
N ALA A 133 14.37 -18.05 -24.66
CA ALA A 133 14.07 -16.66 -25.01
C ALA A 133 14.38 -15.67 -23.87
N ARG A 134 14.09 -16.05 -22.61
CA ARG A 134 14.40 -15.23 -21.42
C ARG A 134 15.88 -15.23 -21.08
N VAL A 135 16.55 -16.38 -21.26
CA VAL A 135 18.01 -16.44 -21.09
C VAL A 135 18.70 -15.52 -22.09
N GLU A 136 18.28 -15.53 -23.36
CA GLU A 136 18.86 -14.61 -24.36
C GLU A 136 18.48 -13.15 -24.16
N GLU A 137 17.29 -12.85 -23.65
CA GLU A 137 16.92 -11.49 -23.22
C GLU A 137 17.96 -10.96 -22.19
N ILE A 138 18.22 -11.73 -21.13
CA ILE A 138 19.21 -11.37 -20.10
C ILE A 138 20.62 -11.26 -20.69
N ARG A 139 21.04 -12.23 -21.51
CA ARG A 139 22.38 -12.23 -22.11
C ARG A 139 22.59 -11.11 -23.13
N SER A 140 21.55 -10.69 -23.85
CA SER A 140 21.63 -9.54 -24.75
C SER A 140 21.93 -8.27 -23.96
N LEU A 141 21.23 -8.04 -22.85
CA LEU A 141 21.47 -6.89 -21.98
C LEU A 141 22.91 -6.85 -21.45
N ILE A 142 23.44 -8.00 -21.03
CA ILE A 142 24.83 -8.12 -20.58
C ILE A 142 25.81 -7.82 -21.71
N ARG A 143 25.55 -8.34 -22.93
CA ARG A 143 26.39 -8.06 -24.12
C ARG A 143 26.36 -6.59 -24.53
N GLU A 144 25.26 -5.90 -24.25
CA GLU A 144 25.10 -4.46 -24.47
C GLU A 144 25.78 -3.60 -23.39
N GLY A 145 26.31 -4.22 -22.34
CA GLY A 145 27.07 -3.55 -21.27
C GLY A 145 26.23 -3.16 -20.06
N PHE A 146 24.98 -3.60 -19.97
CA PHE A 146 24.15 -3.40 -18.78
C PHE A 146 24.56 -4.37 -17.65
N LEU A 147 24.50 -3.87 -16.42
CA LEU A 147 24.91 -4.63 -15.23
C LEU A 147 23.70 -5.32 -14.59
N PRO A 148 23.72 -6.66 -14.40
CA PRO A 148 22.65 -7.37 -13.73
C PRO A 148 22.73 -7.19 -12.20
N THR A 149 21.58 -6.95 -11.57
CA THR A 149 21.38 -7.12 -10.13
C THR A 149 20.42 -8.29 -9.90
N VAL A 150 20.86 -9.30 -9.16
CA VAL A 150 20.23 -10.62 -9.08
C VAL A 150 19.73 -10.88 -7.67
N ARG A 151 18.43 -11.17 -7.56
CA ARG A 151 17.79 -11.59 -6.31
C ARG A 151 17.35 -13.04 -6.43
N VAL A 152 17.96 -13.91 -5.63
CA VAL A 152 17.61 -15.34 -5.56
C VAL A 152 16.71 -15.58 -4.36
N VAL A 153 15.47 -15.97 -4.64
CA VAL A 153 14.41 -16.15 -3.66
C VAL A 153 14.14 -17.63 -3.46
N LEU A 154 14.59 -18.15 -2.32
CA LEU A 154 14.38 -19.54 -1.93
C LEU A 154 13.12 -19.65 -1.08
N CYS A 155 12.08 -20.24 -1.66
CA CYS A 155 10.75 -20.28 -1.06
C CYS A 155 10.46 -21.68 -0.49
N ASN A 156 10.07 -21.78 0.78
CA ASN A 156 9.47 -23.00 1.30
C ASN A 156 8.46 -22.68 2.40
N ASN A 157 7.72 -23.70 2.81
CA ASN A 157 6.79 -23.61 3.93
C ASN A 157 7.41 -24.10 5.26
N GLY A 158 8.72 -23.92 5.43
CA GLY A 158 9.50 -24.39 6.58
C GLY A 158 10.56 -23.39 7.01
N GLN A 159 11.69 -23.90 7.50
CA GLN A 159 12.83 -23.08 7.95
C GLN A 159 13.71 -22.65 6.75
N PRO A 160 14.54 -21.60 6.92
CA PRO A 160 15.60 -21.26 5.97
C PRO A 160 16.54 -22.43 5.68
N TRP A 161 17.40 -22.26 4.67
CA TRP A 161 18.48 -23.21 4.40
C TRP A 161 19.45 -23.28 5.60
N THR A 162 20.18 -24.39 5.69
CA THR A 162 21.13 -24.65 6.79
C THR A 162 22.50 -24.03 6.51
N GLY A 163 23.38 -24.01 7.53
CA GLY A 163 24.75 -23.51 7.38
C GLY A 163 25.59 -24.22 6.31
N ASP A 164 25.28 -25.49 6.01
CA ASP A 164 25.89 -26.23 4.89
C ASP A 164 25.56 -25.59 3.53
N ALA A 165 24.30 -25.22 3.32
CA ALA A 165 23.89 -24.47 2.13
C ALA A 165 24.50 -23.05 2.09
N GLN A 166 24.62 -22.40 3.25
CA GLN A 166 25.27 -21.09 3.33
C GLN A 166 26.74 -21.18 2.92
N ALA A 167 27.46 -22.21 3.36
CA ALA A 167 28.85 -22.44 2.96
C ALA A 167 29.02 -22.61 1.44
N HIS A 168 28.03 -23.20 0.75
CA HIS A 168 28.03 -23.27 -0.71
C HIS A 168 27.80 -21.91 -1.38
N ILE A 169 26.93 -21.06 -0.82
CA ILE A 169 26.72 -19.69 -1.30
C ILE A 169 28.01 -18.88 -1.13
N ASP A 170 28.61 -18.93 0.05
CA ASP A 170 29.85 -18.21 0.37
C ASP A 170 31.01 -18.69 -0.53
N ALA A 171 31.11 -20.00 -0.75
CA ALA A 171 32.14 -20.59 -1.61
C ALA A 171 31.98 -20.26 -3.10
N ALA A 172 30.79 -19.81 -3.53
CA ALA A 172 30.58 -19.38 -4.91
C ALA A 172 31.25 -18.04 -5.22
N GLY A 173 31.60 -17.23 -4.20
CA GLY A 173 32.33 -15.97 -4.37
C GLY A 173 31.58 -14.95 -5.23
N LEU A 174 30.25 -14.94 -5.17
CA LEU A 174 29.42 -13.99 -5.89
C LEU A 174 29.51 -12.60 -5.23
N PRO A 175 29.49 -11.48 -5.99
CA PRO A 175 29.54 -10.15 -5.39
C PRO A 175 28.25 -9.85 -4.62
N ASP A 176 28.37 -9.45 -3.34
CA ASP A 176 27.23 -9.17 -2.45
C ASP A 176 26.34 -8.01 -2.92
N ASP A 177 26.91 -7.08 -3.69
CA ASP A 177 26.21 -5.94 -4.30
C ASP A 177 25.43 -6.33 -5.56
N GLN A 178 25.81 -7.43 -6.22
CA GLN A 178 25.17 -7.91 -7.45
C GLN A 178 24.27 -9.11 -7.25
N VAL A 179 24.55 -10.01 -6.30
CA VAL A 179 23.75 -11.22 -6.09
C VAL A 179 23.37 -11.38 -4.63
N THR A 180 22.08 -11.39 -4.35
CA THR A 180 21.56 -11.58 -2.99
C THR A 180 20.70 -12.85 -2.91
N PHE A 181 20.82 -13.57 -1.79
CA PHE A 181 20.00 -14.73 -1.48
C PHE A 181 19.05 -14.39 -0.34
N GLU A 182 17.76 -14.62 -0.55
CA GLU A 182 16.72 -14.38 0.45
C GLU A 182 15.83 -15.61 0.65
N HIS A 183 15.39 -15.82 1.89
CA HIS A 183 14.43 -16.85 2.24
C HIS A 183 13.03 -16.27 2.33
N LEU A 184 12.10 -16.81 1.55
CA LEU A 184 10.68 -16.48 1.63
C LEU A 184 9.91 -17.61 2.34
N GLY A 185 9.89 -17.54 3.67
CA GLY A 185 9.18 -18.47 4.54
C GLY A 185 7.74 -18.05 4.88
N PRO A 186 6.98 -18.91 5.60
CA PRO A 186 5.57 -18.67 5.92
C PRO A 186 5.30 -17.35 6.66
N ALA A 187 6.11 -17.01 7.65
CA ALA A 187 5.95 -15.78 8.42
C ALA A 187 6.10 -14.54 7.53
N ARG A 188 7.07 -14.55 6.60
CA ARG A 188 7.31 -13.44 5.67
C ARG A 188 6.21 -13.34 4.61
N ILE A 189 5.74 -14.46 4.07
CA ILE A 189 4.59 -14.49 3.15
C ILE A 189 3.36 -13.90 3.85
N VAL A 190 3.04 -14.35 5.07
CA VAL A 190 1.89 -13.82 5.82
C VAL A 190 2.08 -12.34 6.17
N SER A 191 3.29 -11.89 6.50
CA SER A 191 3.54 -10.47 6.76
C SER A 191 3.34 -9.61 5.51
N LEU A 192 3.79 -10.09 4.34
CA LEU A 192 3.60 -9.38 3.07
C LEU A 192 2.13 -9.38 2.62
N LEU A 193 1.42 -10.50 2.79
CA LEU A 193 -0.02 -10.58 2.51
C LEU A 193 -0.87 -9.68 3.42
N ARG A 194 -0.40 -9.44 4.65
CA ARG A 194 -1.04 -8.54 5.61
C ARG A 194 -0.53 -7.11 5.52
N ALA A 195 0.54 -6.87 4.77
CA ALA A 195 1.08 -5.54 4.62
C ALA A 195 0.00 -4.68 3.94
N PRO A 196 -0.38 -3.54 4.53
CA PRO A 196 -1.29 -2.63 3.87
C PRO A 196 -0.67 -2.20 2.55
N LYS A 197 -1.36 -2.47 1.44
CA LYS A 197 -0.89 -2.01 0.14
C LYS A 197 -0.93 -0.48 0.11
N PRO A 198 0.15 0.20 -0.29
CA PRO A 198 0.17 1.66 -0.39
C PRO A 198 -0.94 2.13 -1.33
N VAL A 199 -1.45 3.33 -1.07
CA VAL A 199 -2.52 3.93 -1.87
C VAL A 199 -1.91 5.02 -2.74
N ASP A 200 -1.60 4.66 -3.99
CA ASP A 200 -1.11 5.61 -4.98
C ASP A 200 -2.27 6.13 -5.83
N ASP A 201 -2.34 7.45 -6.04
CA ASP A 201 -3.40 8.08 -6.85
C ASP A 201 -3.00 9.47 -7.34
N THR A 202 -3.89 10.14 -8.08
CA THR A 202 -3.77 11.54 -8.47
C THR A 202 -4.90 12.34 -7.84
N LEU A 203 -4.56 13.25 -6.94
CA LEU A 203 -5.49 14.21 -6.36
C LEU A 203 -5.75 15.36 -7.33
N ARG A 204 -7.03 15.72 -7.51
CA ARG A 204 -7.43 16.83 -8.38
C ARG A 204 -7.84 18.02 -7.54
N LEU A 205 -6.94 18.99 -7.44
CA LEU A 205 -7.20 20.24 -6.73
C LEU A 205 -7.94 21.22 -7.64
N LYS A 206 -8.63 22.18 -7.02
CA LYS A 206 -9.33 23.26 -7.70
C LYS A 206 -8.81 24.63 -7.26
N GLY A 207 -8.61 25.54 -8.19
CA GLY A 207 -7.98 26.84 -7.94
C GLY A 207 -6.51 26.71 -7.56
N LYS A 208 -5.99 27.76 -6.91
CA LYS A 208 -4.59 27.82 -6.47
C LYS A 208 -4.32 26.83 -5.35
N ALA A 209 -3.12 26.25 -5.38
CA ALA A 209 -2.55 25.53 -4.25
C ALA A 209 -1.29 26.24 -3.76
N LEU A 210 -1.05 26.18 -2.45
CA LEU A 210 0.20 26.60 -1.83
C LEU A 210 1.07 25.36 -1.66
N VAL A 211 2.33 25.44 -2.09
CA VAL A 211 3.34 24.43 -1.82
C VAL A 211 4.50 25.10 -1.11
N GLU A 212 4.88 24.55 0.04
CA GLU A 212 5.91 25.09 0.93
C GLU A 212 6.82 23.96 1.41
N ASP A 213 8.10 24.26 1.57
CA ASP A 213 9.08 23.35 2.14
C ASP A 213 9.37 23.75 3.60
N PHE A 214 9.31 22.79 4.53
CA PHE A 214 9.51 22.96 5.96
C PHE A 214 10.46 21.89 6.50
N ASP A 215 11.68 22.24 6.88
CA ASP A 215 12.67 21.34 7.49
C ASP A 215 12.74 19.97 6.77
N PHE A 216 13.07 19.99 5.47
CA PHE A 216 13.15 18.83 4.57
C PHE A 216 11.81 18.14 4.23
N ARG A 217 10.69 18.61 4.79
CA ARG A 217 9.34 18.13 4.44
C ARG A 217 8.65 19.07 3.49
N ARG A 218 7.66 18.56 2.77
CA ARG A 218 6.88 19.37 1.83
C ARG A 218 5.43 19.37 2.20
N VAL A 219 4.82 20.54 2.15
CA VAL A 219 3.42 20.75 2.50
C VAL A 219 2.70 21.32 1.30
N LEU A 220 1.57 20.72 0.95
CA LEU A 220 0.64 21.27 -0.01
C LEU A 220 -0.67 21.61 0.69
N VAL A 221 -1.18 22.82 0.46
CA VAL A 221 -2.51 23.25 0.92
C VAL A 221 -3.34 23.71 -0.27
N GLY A 222 -4.52 23.12 -0.44
CA GLY A 222 -5.42 23.45 -1.54
C GLY A 222 -6.87 23.19 -1.19
N LYS A 223 -7.75 23.31 -2.19
CA LYS A 223 -9.15 22.88 -2.08
C LYS A 223 -9.43 21.78 -3.09
N MET A 224 -10.29 20.85 -2.71
CA MET A 224 -10.68 19.71 -3.52
C MET A 224 -12.21 19.67 -3.59
N ALA A 225 -12.75 19.29 -4.76
CA ALA A 225 -14.19 19.09 -4.89
C ALA A 225 -14.64 17.91 -4.02
N VAL A 226 -15.82 17.98 -3.40
CA VAL A 226 -16.34 16.85 -2.61
C VAL A 226 -16.58 15.61 -3.47
N ALA A 227 -16.87 15.78 -4.76
CA ALA A 227 -16.95 14.69 -5.72
C ALA A 227 -15.61 13.94 -5.90
N GLU A 228 -14.48 14.66 -5.90
CA GLU A 228 -13.15 14.03 -5.96
C GLU A 228 -12.87 13.23 -4.68
N VAL A 229 -13.25 13.74 -3.51
CA VAL A 229 -13.15 13.00 -2.23
C VAL A 229 -13.98 11.73 -2.27
N ALA A 230 -15.22 11.79 -2.78
CA ALA A 230 -16.07 10.62 -2.92
C ALA A 230 -15.44 9.58 -3.85
N GLY A 231 -14.99 10.00 -5.03
CA GLY A 231 -14.33 9.11 -6.00
C GLY A 231 -13.06 8.47 -5.46
N LEU A 232 -12.24 9.20 -4.70
CA LEU A 232 -11.06 8.66 -4.02
C LEU A 232 -11.44 7.53 -3.03
N PHE A 233 -12.51 7.73 -2.26
CA PHE A 233 -13.01 6.74 -1.30
C PHE A 233 -13.76 5.58 -1.96
N GLU A 234 -14.37 5.77 -3.13
CA GLU A 234 -14.93 4.68 -3.95
C GLU A 234 -13.82 3.77 -4.49
N ARG A 235 -12.69 4.33 -4.91
CA ARG A 235 -11.54 3.56 -5.43
C ARG A 235 -10.79 2.78 -4.34
N HIS A 236 -10.55 3.40 -3.19
CA HIS A 236 -9.63 2.83 -2.18
C HIS A 236 -10.28 2.46 -0.85
N GLY A 237 -11.48 2.97 -0.57
CA GLY A 237 -12.24 2.63 0.63
C GLY A 237 -11.49 2.89 1.93
N GLU A 238 -11.58 1.92 2.85
CA GLU A 238 -10.98 2.02 4.19
C GLU A 238 -9.45 2.01 4.19
N ARG A 239 -8.79 1.64 3.09
CA ARG A 239 -7.32 1.64 2.98
C ARG A 239 -6.73 3.04 3.17
N LEU A 240 -7.49 4.09 2.84
CA LEU A 240 -7.11 5.49 3.08
C LEU A 240 -7.14 5.88 4.56
N LEU A 241 -7.75 5.06 5.44
CA LEU A 241 -7.98 5.39 6.85
C LEU A 241 -7.15 4.54 7.81
N GLU A 242 -6.18 3.78 7.31
CA GLU A 242 -5.45 2.82 8.14
C GLU A 242 -4.56 3.51 9.19
N ARG A 243 -3.97 4.66 8.84
CA ARG A 243 -3.25 5.53 9.78
C ARG A 243 -4.17 6.47 10.57
N ASN A 244 -5.49 6.40 10.38
CA ASN A 244 -6.44 7.25 11.10
C ASN A 244 -6.81 6.65 12.47
N ILE A 245 -6.42 7.31 13.57
CA ILE A 245 -6.73 6.84 14.92
C ILE A 245 -8.24 6.78 15.23
N ARG A 246 -9.09 7.57 14.55
CA ARG A 246 -10.56 7.51 14.72
C ARG A 246 -11.19 6.30 14.04
N ARG A 247 -10.43 5.54 13.23
CA ARG A 247 -10.86 4.23 12.71
C ARG A 247 -11.29 3.30 13.85
N TYR A 248 -10.55 3.30 14.95
CA TYR A 248 -10.81 2.46 16.13
C TYR A 248 -11.96 2.95 17.02
N LEU A 249 -12.36 4.22 16.92
CA LEU A 249 -13.41 4.83 17.74
C LEU A 249 -14.82 4.73 17.10
N GLY A 250 -14.93 4.07 15.95
CA GLY A 250 -16.18 3.86 15.23
C GLY A 250 -16.58 5.07 14.38
N LEU A 251 -16.69 4.87 13.06
CA LEU A 251 -17.26 5.82 12.09
C LEU A 251 -18.80 5.85 12.13
N GLY A 252 -19.39 5.48 13.28
CA GLY A 252 -20.83 5.39 13.50
C GLY A 252 -21.52 6.75 13.37
N SER A 253 -22.83 6.73 13.13
CA SER A 253 -23.67 7.93 13.08
C SER A 253 -23.55 8.71 14.40
N ASN A 254 -22.79 9.80 14.38
CA ASN A 254 -22.78 10.79 15.43
C ASN A 254 -23.31 12.13 14.91
N ARG A 255 -23.53 13.08 15.82
CA ARG A 255 -24.04 14.42 15.50
C ARG A 255 -23.22 15.15 14.43
N VAL A 256 -21.91 14.92 14.38
CA VAL A 256 -21.00 15.55 13.41
C VAL A 256 -21.29 15.03 12.00
N ASN A 257 -21.38 13.70 11.82
CA ASN A 257 -21.72 13.10 10.53
C ASN A 257 -23.09 13.57 10.03
N GLN A 258 -24.07 13.71 10.93
CA GLN A 258 -25.39 14.23 10.57
C GLN A 258 -25.34 15.70 10.13
N ALA A 259 -24.53 16.54 10.78
CA ALA A 259 -24.36 17.93 10.38
C ALA A 259 -23.72 18.05 8.99
N ILE A 260 -22.62 17.31 8.76
CA ILE A 260 -21.93 17.24 7.46
C ILE A 260 -22.90 16.79 6.36
N ALA A 261 -23.68 15.73 6.61
CA ALA A 261 -24.66 15.22 5.66
C ALA A 261 -25.79 16.22 5.39
N ARG A 262 -26.26 16.96 6.40
CA ARG A 262 -27.28 18.00 6.24
C ARG A 262 -26.79 19.13 5.35
N THR A 263 -25.56 19.62 5.57
CA THR A 263 -24.96 20.65 4.72
C THR A 263 -24.87 20.21 3.27
N LEU A 264 -24.40 18.98 3.00
CA LEU A 264 -24.28 18.47 1.64
C LEU A 264 -25.64 18.24 0.96
N ARG A 265 -26.69 17.91 1.73
CA ARG A 265 -28.03 17.65 1.18
C ARG A 265 -28.88 18.91 0.99
N ASP A 266 -28.64 20.00 1.72
CA ASP A 266 -29.35 21.27 1.53
C ASP A 266 -28.72 22.07 0.37
N PRO A 267 -29.42 22.26 -0.77
CA PRO A 267 -28.88 23.00 -1.92
C PRO A 267 -28.45 24.43 -1.59
N ARG A 268 -29.02 25.04 -0.55
CA ARG A 268 -28.69 26.41 -0.11
C ARG A 268 -27.40 26.46 0.70
N GLN A 269 -27.02 25.37 1.36
CA GLN A 269 -25.82 25.30 2.23
C GLN A 269 -24.66 24.56 1.57
N ARG A 270 -24.93 23.72 0.56
CA ARG A 270 -23.93 22.88 -0.10
C ARG A 270 -22.75 23.68 -0.65
N GLY A 271 -22.99 24.86 -1.23
CA GLY A 271 -21.93 25.75 -1.73
C GLY A 271 -21.00 26.27 -0.63
N ASP A 272 -21.49 26.32 0.61
CA ASP A 272 -20.74 26.80 1.78
C ASP A 272 -20.02 25.67 2.52
N PHE A 273 -20.04 24.44 2.00
CA PHE A 273 -19.43 23.27 2.65
C PHE A 273 -17.97 23.50 3.05
N TYR A 274 -17.24 24.27 2.22
CA TYR A 274 -15.86 24.68 2.47
C TYR A 274 -15.68 25.41 3.81
N PHE A 275 -16.67 26.19 4.23
CA PHE A 275 -16.63 27.00 5.46
C PHE A 275 -17.14 26.23 6.68
N PHE A 276 -17.94 25.18 6.48
CA PHE A 276 -18.54 24.40 7.57
C PHE A 276 -17.74 23.15 7.96
N ASN A 277 -16.58 22.94 7.35
CA ASN A 277 -15.71 21.80 7.63
C ASN A 277 -14.27 22.24 7.94
N ASN A 278 -13.60 21.51 8.84
CA ASN A 278 -12.21 21.78 9.22
C ASN A 278 -11.18 21.39 8.12
N GLY A 279 -11.64 20.65 7.12
CA GLY A 279 -10.83 20.11 6.05
C GLY A 279 -10.40 18.67 6.27
N ILE A 280 -9.56 18.20 5.36
CA ILE A 280 -8.97 16.87 5.35
C ILE A 280 -7.46 17.04 5.45
N THR A 281 -6.82 16.25 6.30
CA THR A 281 -5.35 16.20 6.38
C THR A 281 -4.89 14.83 5.91
N LEU A 282 -4.04 14.87 4.89
CA LEU A 282 -3.47 13.74 4.18
C LEU A 282 -1.96 13.69 4.43
N THR A 283 -1.41 12.50 4.44
CA THR A 283 0.03 12.25 4.39
C THR A 283 0.32 11.39 3.17
N CYS A 284 1.48 11.55 2.56
CA CYS A 284 1.99 10.69 1.51
C CYS A 284 3.51 10.50 1.69
N ALA A 285 4.05 9.41 1.15
CA ALA A 285 5.51 9.24 1.04
C ALA A 285 6.10 10.27 0.08
N LYS A 286 5.34 10.60 -0.98
CA LYS A 286 5.80 11.49 -2.05
C LYS A 286 4.63 12.14 -2.76
N PHE A 287 4.77 13.40 -3.16
CA PHE A 287 3.89 14.02 -4.14
C PHE A 287 4.65 14.74 -5.26
N ARG A 288 4.03 14.78 -6.44
CA ARG A 288 4.53 15.47 -7.63
C ARG A 288 3.39 16.24 -8.29
N HIS A 289 3.67 17.47 -8.71
CA HIS A 289 2.70 18.33 -9.39
C HIS A 289 3.40 19.13 -10.49
N ASN A 290 2.64 19.62 -11.47
CA ASN A 290 3.17 20.52 -12.48
C ASN A 290 3.33 21.93 -11.88
N ALA A 291 4.55 22.32 -11.53
CA ALA A 291 4.87 23.62 -10.96
C ALA A 291 4.67 24.80 -11.94
N LEU A 292 4.58 24.53 -13.25
CA LEU A 292 4.31 25.55 -14.27
C LEU A 292 2.81 25.86 -14.41
N GLN A 293 1.95 25.06 -13.77
CA GLN A 293 0.51 25.25 -13.77
C GLN A 293 0.11 26.32 -12.73
N GLY A 294 -0.79 27.23 -13.10
CA GLY A 294 -1.21 28.34 -12.21
C GLY A 294 -2.33 28.00 -11.21
N ASP A 295 -3.20 27.05 -11.56
CA ASP A 295 -4.33 26.59 -10.76
C ASP A 295 -4.81 25.19 -11.20
N ASP A 296 -5.77 24.59 -10.50
CA ASP A 296 -6.39 23.29 -10.86
C ASP A 296 -5.37 22.12 -10.96
N HIS A 297 -4.43 22.08 -10.02
CA HIS A 297 -3.31 21.14 -10.05
C HIS A 297 -3.75 19.67 -9.99
N GLN A 298 -3.13 18.84 -10.84
CA GLN A 298 -3.12 17.39 -10.70
C GLN A 298 -1.88 16.98 -9.89
N VAL A 299 -2.11 16.40 -8.71
CA VAL A 299 -1.06 16.04 -7.76
C VAL A 299 -0.97 14.53 -7.67
N ARG A 300 0.07 13.94 -8.25
CA ARG A 300 0.37 12.51 -8.09
C ARG A 300 0.91 12.28 -6.69
N VAL A 301 0.40 11.27 -6.00
CA VAL A 301 0.74 10.93 -4.62
C VAL A 301 1.07 9.44 -4.50
N GLU A 302 2.05 9.13 -3.67
CA GLU A 302 2.49 7.76 -3.32
C GLU A 302 2.21 7.51 -1.83
N ASP A 303 1.67 6.34 -1.47
CA ASP A 303 1.31 5.95 -0.10
C ASP A 303 0.38 6.95 0.64
N LEU A 304 -0.72 7.32 0.00
CA LEU A 304 -1.68 8.29 0.52
C LEU A 304 -2.47 7.76 1.72
N GLN A 305 -2.53 8.55 2.79
CA GLN A 305 -3.28 8.24 4.00
C GLN A 305 -4.00 9.47 4.56
N VAL A 306 -5.24 9.29 5.03
CA VAL A 306 -6.06 10.33 5.68
C VAL A 306 -5.87 10.24 7.20
N ILE A 307 -5.09 11.17 7.77
CA ILE A 307 -4.84 11.22 9.22
C ILE A 307 -5.86 12.09 9.98
N ASN A 308 -6.55 12.99 9.30
CA ASN A 308 -7.65 13.79 9.84
C ASN A 308 -8.77 13.98 8.81
N GLY A 309 -10.02 14.05 9.27
CA GLY A 309 -11.18 14.22 8.40
C GLY A 309 -11.85 12.92 7.94
N GLY A 310 -11.49 11.75 8.50
CA GLY A 310 -12.07 10.46 8.09
C GLY A 310 -13.61 10.40 8.14
N GLN A 311 -14.23 11.00 9.16
CA GLN A 311 -15.68 11.16 9.25
C GLN A 311 -16.26 12.04 8.13
N THR A 312 -15.58 13.14 7.78
CA THR A 312 -15.94 14.00 6.65
C THR A 312 -15.90 13.19 5.35
N CYS A 313 -14.81 12.49 5.07
CA CYS A 313 -14.64 11.74 3.82
C CYS A 313 -15.68 10.62 3.66
N VAL A 314 -15.89 9.82 4.71
CA VAL A 314 -16.88 8.73 4.69
C VAL A 314 -18.30 9.27 4.58
N THR A 315 -18.60 10.41 5.21
CA THR A 315 -19.91 11.04 5.08
C THR A 315 -20.12 11.60 3.67
N ILE A 316 -19.10 12.24 3.07
CA ILE A 316 -19.13 12.69 1.68
C ILE A 316 -19.43 11.51 0.75
N GLN A 317 -18.65 10.43 0.84
CA GLN A 317 -18.86 9.21 0.04
C GLN A 317 -20.29 8.68 0.18
N ARG A 318 -20.78 8.52 1.42
CA ARG A 318 -22.14 7.99 1.67
C ARG A 318 -23.25 8.90 1.18
N VAL A 319 -23.07 10.22 1.21
CA VAL A 319 -24.09 11.17 0.75
C VAL A 319 -24.12 11.23 -0.77
N LEU A 320 -22.96 11.20 -1.42
CA LEU A 320 -22.85 11.24 -2.88
C LEU A 320 -23.14 9.89 -3.53
N ALA A 321 -23.08 8.78 -2.78
CA ALA A 321 -23.45 7.46 -3.28
C ALA A 321 -24.87 7.45 -3.85
N GLY A 322 -24.98 7.33 -5.19
CA GLY A 322 -26.25 7.31 -5.92
C GLY A 322 -26.85 8.69 -6.23
N LEU A 323 -26.10 9.78 -6.04
CA LEU A 323 -26.45 11.12 -6.52
C LEU A 323 -25.58 11.50 -7.73
N ASP A 324 -26.06 12.46 -8.53
CA ASP A 324 -25.27 13.00 -9.63
C ASP A 324 -24.13 13.88 -9.08
N PRO A 325 -22.85 13.58 -9.36
CA PRO A 325 -21.74 14.44 -8.95
C PRO A 325 -21.87 15.89 -9.42
N ALA A 326 -22.56 16.14 -10.54
CA ALA A 326 -22.81 17.48 -11.08
C ALA A 326 -23.58 18.40 -10.11
N ASP A 327 -24.39 17.80 -9.23
CA ASP A 327 -25.11 18.54 -8.21
C ASP A 327 -24.17 19.17 -7.15
N PHE A 328 -22.89 18.76 -7.12
CA PHE A 328 -21.91 19.12 -6.11
C PHE A 328 -20.73 19.96 -6.65
N ASP A 329 -20.83 20.49 -7.87
CA ASP A 329 -19.79 21.26 -8.56
C ASP A 329 -19.26 22.47 -7.78
N ARG A 330 -20.07 22.99 -6.84
CA ARG A 330 -19.73 24.14 -6.00
C ARG A 330 -19.35 23.78 -4.56
N ALA A 331 -19.35 22.50 -4.20
CA ALA A 331 -18.98 22.05 -2.87
C ALA A 331 -17.49 21.64 -2.85
N PHE A 332 -16.72 22.34 -2.01
CA PHE A 332 -15.28 22.12 -1.86
C PHE A 332 -14.92 21.88 -0.40
N VAL A 333 -13.78 21.23 -0.18
CA VAL A 333 -13.17 21.03 1.15
C VAL A 333 -11.70 21.41 1.12
N ILE A 334 -11.21 21.99 2.22
CA ILE A 334 -9.78 22.29 2.40
C ILE A 334 -9.02 20.97 2.52
N VAL A 335 -7.90 20.86 1.81
CA VAL A 335 -6.99 19.72 1.88
C VAL A 335 -5.61 20.22 2.28
N ARG A 336 -5.00 19.53 3.25
CA ARG A 336 -3.59 19.66 3.63
C ARG A 336 -2.92 18.34 3.34
N LEU A 337 -1.87 18.33 2.54
CA LEU A 337 -1.11 17.14 2.18
C LEU A 337 0.34 17.33 2.66
N TYR A 338 0.81 16.39 3.49
CA TYR A 338 2.16 16.39 4.01
C TYR A 338 2.96 15.26 3.35
N GLU A 339 4.07 15.60 2.70
CA GLU A 339 5.09 14.66 2.30
C GLU A 339 5.97 14.35 3.52
N LEU A 340 6.02 13.08 3.90
CA LEU A 340 6.75 12.59 5.07
C LEU A 340 7.61 11.39 4.63
N GLU A 341 8.85 11.33 5.12
CA GLU A 341 9.76 10.22 4.83
C GLU A 341 9.38 8.97 5.64
N ASP A 342 9.88 7.80 5.24
CA ASP A 342 9.51 6.52 5.88
C ASP A 342 9.93 6.42 7.36
N ASP A 343 10.96 7.17 7.78
CA ASP A 343 11.43 7.23 9.16
C ASP A 343 10.67 8.25 10.04
N ASP A 344 9.81 9.09 9.45
CA ASP A 344 9.00 10.11 10.15
C ASP A 344 7.79 9.52 10.92
N HIS A 345 7.76 8.21 11.22
CA HIS A 345 6.65 7.55 11.91
C HIS A 345 6.25 8.23 13.23
N GLU A 346 7.21 8.73 14.00
CA GLU A 346 6.93 9.47 15.24
C GLU A 346 6.22 10.80 14.97
N ILE A 347 6.56 11.47 13.88
CA ILE A 347 5.98 12.75 13.48
C ILE A 347 4.61 12.56 12.87
N VAL A 348 4.40 11.54 12.03
CA VAL A 348 3.06 11.12 11.59
C VAL A 348 2.16 10.92 12.81
N ARG A 349 2.65 10.20 13.83
CA ARG A 349 1.92 9.95 15.07
C ARG A 349 1.67 11.22 15.87
N ALA A 350 2.67 12.10 15.98
CA ALA A 350 2.57 13.38 16.69
C ALA A 350 1.60 14.35 16.01
N ILE A 351 1.67 14.52 14.68
CA ILE A 351 0.73 15.30 13.88
C ILE A 351 -0.67 14.71 14.02
N THR A 352 -0.80 13.38 13.93
CA THR A 352 -2.10 12.72 14.10
C THR A 352 -2.66 12.98 15.50
N TYR A 353 -1.85 12.90 16.55
CA TYR A 353 -2.29 13.21 17.91
C TYR A 353 -2.68 14.69 18.05
N ALA A 354 -1.81 15.62 17.65
CA ALA A 354 -2.00 17.06 17.80
C ALA A 354 -3.19 17.60 17.00
N THR A 355 -3.39 17.13 15.76
CA THR A 355 -4.55 17.52 14.94
C THR A 355 -5.87 16.92 15.46
N ASN A 356 -5.81 15.85 16.24
CA ASN A 356 -6.98 15.21 16.83
C ASN A 356 -7.24 15.61 18.30
N SER A 357 -6.28 16.22 19.00
CA SER A 357 -6.37 16.61 20.41
C SER A 357 -7.03 17.97 20.63
N GLN A 358 -7.58 18.60 19.59
CA GLN A 358 -8.44 19.78 19.77
C GLN A 358 -9.68 19.38 20.58
N ASN A 359 -9.77 19.88 21.80
CA ASN A 359 -10.89 19.61 22.69
C ASN A 359 -12.21 19.99 22.00
N PRO A 360 -13.25 19.13 22.05
CA PRO A 360 -14.56 19.53 21.58
C PRO A 360 -15.04 20.75 22.37
N VAL A 361 -15.31 21.85 21.67
CA VAL A 361 -15.92 23.03 22.28
C VAL A 361 -17.35 22.66 22.66
N ASP A 362 -17.71 22.82 23.94
CA ASP A 362 -19.07 22.55 24.40
C ASP A 362 -20.04 23.49 23.66
N LEU A 363 -21.22 23.00 23.30
CA LEU A 363 -22.27 23.82 22.68
C LEU A 363 -22.65 24.99 23.59
N ARG A 364 -22.55 24.80 24.90
CA ARG A 364 -22.71 25.88 25.87
C ARG A 364 -21.68 26.99 25.65
N ASP A 365 -20.42 26.63 25.38
CA ASP A 365 -19.34 27.59 25.15
C ASP A 365 -19.50 28.29 23.79
N LEU A 366 -19.98 27.58 22.75
CA LEU A 366 -20.35 28.19 21.47
C LEU A 366 -21.52 29.18 21.60
N ARG A 367 -22.55 28.83 22.39
CA ARG A 367 -23.71 29.70 22.65
C ARG A 367 -23.42 30.85 23.61
N SER A 368 -22.27 30.88 24.28
CA SER A 368 -21.88 31.99 25.17
C SER A 368 -21.81 33.35 24.45
N ASN A 369 -21.61 33.32 23.13
CA ASN A 369 -21.57 34.49 22.26
C ASN A 369 -22.89 34.75 21.50
N ASP A 370 -23.93 33.92 21.68
CA ASP A 370 -25.27 34.11 21.08
C ASP A 370 -25.88 35.44 21.56
N GLU A 371 -26.47 36.22 20.64
CA GLU A 371 -27.03 37.55 20.94
C GLU A 371 -28.05 37.50 22.08
N VAL A 372 -28.87 36.45 22.15
CA VAL A 372 -29.84 36.27 23.23
C VAL A 372 -29.13 36.14 24.58
N GLN A 373 -28.01 35.43 24.63
CA GLN A 373 -27.22 35.27 25.84
C GLN A 373 -26.53 36.58 26.25
N GLN A 374 -26.09 37.39 25.28
CA GLN A 374 -25.53 38.72 25.52
C GLN A 374 -26.60 39.66 26.10
N GLN A 375 -27.78 39.69 25.50
CA GLN A 375 -28.91 40.51 25.96
C GLN A 375 -29.36 40.13 27.37
N LEU A 376 -29.45 38.82 27.67
CA LEU A 376 -29.77 38.33 29.01
C LEU A 376 -28.70 38.75 30.03
N ALA A 377 -27.41 38.69 29.67
CA ALA A 377 -26.34 39.15 30.55
C ALA A 377 -26.47 40.64 30.88
N MET A 378 -26.73 41.47 29.87
CA MET A 378 -26.90 42.92 30.05
C MET A 378 -28.13 43.24 30.92
N GLY A 379 -29.26 42.55 30.70
CA GLY A 379 -30.48 42.73 31.48
C GLY A 379 -30.31 42.32 32.95
N LEU A 380 -29.66 41.19 33.21
CA LEU A 380 -29.42 40.71 34.58
C LEU A 380 -28.40 41.58 35.32
N GLN A 381 -27.38 42.09 34.62
CA GLN A 381 -26.40 43.01 35.19
C GLN A 381 -27.05 44.33 35.65
N ALA A 382 -28.01 44.86 34.89
CA ALA A 382 -28.78 46.05 35.29
C ALA A 382 -29.62 45.83 36.56
N LEU A 383 -29.94 44.57 36.88
CA LEU A 383 -30.66 44.16 38.09
C LEU A 383 -29.73 43.77 39.25
N GLY A 384 -28.41 43.94 39.10
CA GLY A 384 -27.41 43.61 40.12
C GLY A 384 -26.97 42.14 40.15
N TYR A 385 -27.37 41.32 39.17
CA TYR A 385 -26.98 39.91 39.07
C TYR A 385 -25.88 39.70 38.03
N THR A 386 -24.90 38.84 38.34
CA THR A 386 -23.83 38.47 37.40
C THR A 386 -24.19 37.18 36.65
N TYR A 387 -24.44 37.28 35.34
CA TYR A 387 -24.68 36.12 34.48
C TYR A 387 -23.38 35.60 33.84
N GLN A 388 -22.88 34.47 34.32
CA GLN A 388 -21.64 33.87 33.80
C GLN A 388 -21.87 33.12 32.48
N ARG A 389 -21.47 33.75 31.38
CA ARG A 389 -21.58 33.20 30.02
C ARG A 389 -20.44 32.26 29.63
N LYS A 390 -19.21 32.53 30.08
CA LYS A 390 -18.00 31.74 29.78
C LYS A 390 -17.51 31.06 31.05
N ARG A 391 -16.88 29.88 30.93
CA ARG A 391 -16.14 29.28 32.05
C ARG A 391 -15.04 30.25 32.50
N SER A 392 -15.09 30.68 33.76
CA SER A 392 -13.89 31.21 34.44
C SER A 392 -12.94 30.04 34.71
N ALA A 393 -11.64 30.25 34.52
CA ALA A 393 -10.64 29.28 34.96
C ALA A 393 -10.84 28.97 36.46
N PRO A 394 -10.54 27.74 36.93
CA PRO A 394 -10.50 27.48 38.36
C PRO A 394 -9.51 28.49 38.97
N GLY A 395 -9.94 29.22 40.01
CA GLY A 395 -9.08 30.19 40.70
C GLY A 395 -7.77 29.55 41.16
N GLY A 396 -6.69 30.34 41.08
CA GLY A 396 -5.37 29.97 41.60
C GLY A 396 -5.29 29.90 43.11
#